data_AF-A0A354C6K6-F1
#
_entry.id   AF-A0A354C6K6-F1
#
_cell.length_a   1.000
_cell.length_b   1.000
_cell.length_c   1.000
_cell.angle_alpha   90.00
_cell.angle_beta   90.00
_cell.angle_gamma   90.00
#
_symmetry.space_group_name_H-M   'P 1'
#
loop_
_entity.id
_entity.type
_entity.pdbx_description
1 polymer ?
#
loop_
_entity_poly.entity_id
_entity_poly.type
_entity_poly.pdbx_seq_one_letter_code
_entity_poly.pdbx_strand_id
1 'polypeptide(L)'
;MRSLGICIGASTLSAICIMKDGNGKIHKTSINVKPHNGNPREALQEILLSENGYDKVAVTGRKFRHAINLSSISEPEAVESALFYLHGNQR
;
A
#
# COMPACT_ATOMS: atom_id res chain seq x y z
N MET A 1 8.18 -11.85 6.40
CA MET A 1 7.16 -10.84 6.75
C MET A 1 6.48 -10.39 5.48
N ARG A 2 5.15 -10.51 5.43
CA ARG A 2 4.31 -10.03 4.32
C ARG A 2 3.59 -8.74 4.76
N SER A 3 3.66 -7.72 3.92
CA SER A 3 3.09 -6.40 4.19
C SER A 3 2.15 -5.98 3.07
N LEU A 4 1.02 -5.37 3.43
CA LEU A 4 0.06 -4.77 2.52
C LEU A 4 0.21 -3.24 2.55
N GLY A 5 0.50 -2.65 1.39
CA GLY A 5 0.49 -1.19 1.20
C GLY A 5 -0.73 -0.78 0.39
N ILE A 6 -1.45 0.26 0.82
CA ILE A 6 -2.65 0.75 0.13
C ILE A 6 -2.52 2.26 -0.10
N CYS A 7 -2.65 2.71 -1.35
CA CYS A 7 -2.80 4.12 -1.69
C CYS A 7 -4.27 4.43 -1.97
N ILE A 8 -4.85 5.34 -1.20
CA ILE A 8 -6.23 5.79 -1.35
C ILE A 8 -6.23 7.13 -2.10
N GLY A 9 -6.31 7.04 -3.42
CA GLY A 9 -6.36 8.18 -4.31
C GLY A 9 -7.73 8.86 -4.36
N ALA A 10 -7.86 9.86 -5.23
CA ALA A 10 -9.08 10.64 -5.39
C ALA A 10 -10.21 9.90 -6.13
N SER A 11 -9.87 8.92 -6.96
CA SER A 11 -10.81 8.11 -7.76
C SER A 11 -10.52 6.61 -7.71
N THR A 12 -9.30 6.23 -7.34
CA THR A 12 -8.77 4.88 -7.44
C THR A 12 -8.09 4.48 -6.15
N LEU A 13 -8.31 3.24 -5.70
CA LEU A 13 -7.48 2.59 -4.70
C LEU A 13 -6.51 1.66 -5.41
N SER A 14 -5.23 1.74 -5.02
CA SER A 14 -4.23 0.76 -5.38
C SER A 14 -3.68 0.08 -4.13
N ALA A 15 -3.47 -1.22 -4.21
CA ALA A 15 -2.95 -2.03 -3.14
C ALA A 15 -1.86 -2.96 -3.68
N ILE A 16 -0.84 -3.19 -2.86
CA ILE A 16 0.26 -4.08 -3.17
C ILE A 16 0.61 -4.91 -1.96
N CYS A 17 0.69 -6.23 -2.14
CA CYS A 17 1.33 -7.10 -1.17
C CYS A 17 2.80 -7.27 -1.54
N ILE A 18 3.66 -7.12 -0.54
CA ILE A 18 5.08 -7.38 -0.65
C ILE A 18 5.53 -8.36 0.42
N MET A 19 6.61 -9.09 0.13
CA MET A 19 7.25 -9.97 1.08
C MET A 19 8.74 -9.65 1.15
N LYS A 20 9.27 -9.53 2.36
CA LYS A 20 10.71 -9.40 2.59
C LYS A 20 11.29 -10.78 2.88
N ASP A 21 12.27 -11.21 2.08
CA ASP A 21 13.00 -12.46 2.30
C ASP A 21 14.07 -12.35 3.39
N GLY A 22 14.73 -13.47 3.70
CA GLY A 22 15.78 -13.54 4.73
C GLY A 22 17.03 -12.69 4.39
N ASN A 23 17.26 -12.38 3.12
CA ASN A 23 18.36 -11.53 2.66
C ASN A 23 17.96 -10.04 2.59
N GLY A 24 16.72 -9.73 2.98
CA GLY A 24 16.19 -8.39 3.02
C GLY A 24 15.68 -7.85 1.68
N LYS A 25 15.62 -8.68 0.63
CA LYS A 25 15.08 -8.29 -0.67
C LYS A 25 13.55 -8.33 -0.63
N ILE A 26 12.94 -7.29 -1.22
CA ILE A 26 11.49 -7.16 -1.33
C ILE A 26 11.01 -7.81 -2.64
N HIS A 27 10.05 -8.72 -2.51
CA HIS A 27 9.36 -9.38 -3.60
C HIS A 27 7.91 -8.91 -3.67
N LYS A 28 7.41 -8.63 -4.88
CA LYS A 28 5.99 -8.30 -5.10
C LYS A 28 5.18 -9.59 -5.16
N THR A 29 4.09 -9.66 -4.40
CA THR A 29 3.23 -10.85 -4.35
C THR A 29 1.94 -10.64 -5.13
N SER A 30 1.26 -9.51 -4.94
CA SER A 30 0.02 -9.17 -5.66
C SER A 30 -0.12 -7.66 -5.80
N ILE A 31 -0.82 -7.24 -6.85
CA ILE A 31 -1.20 -5.85 -7.11
C ILE A 31 -2.69 -5.83 -7.41
N ASN A 32 -3.43 -4.97 -6.74
CA ASN A 32 -4.85 -4.73 -6.98
C ASN A 32 -5.06 -3.24 -7.20
N VAL A 33 -5.66 -2.85 -8.33
CA VAL A 33 -5.99 -1.46 -8.64
C VAL A 33 -7.43 -1.40 -9.07
N LYS A 34 -8.23 -0.56 -8.41
CA LYS A 34 -9.64 -0.44 -8.74
C LYS A 34 -10.19 0.96 -8.48
N PRO A 35 -11.14 1.41 -9.30
CA PRO A 35 -11.88 2.63 -9.00
C PRO A 35 -12.71 2.42 -7.73
N HIS A 36 -12.91 3.48 -6.96
CA HIS A 36 -13.82 3.43 -5.81
C HIS A 36 -15.22 3.95 -6.10
N ASN A 37 -15.47 4.50 -7.30
CA ASN A 37 -16.79 4.92 -7.77
C ASN A 37 -17.60 5.74 -6.75
N GLY A 38 -16.94 6.67 -6.06
CA GLY A 38 -17.56 7.48 -5.00
C GLY A 38 -17.69 6.82 -3.62
N ASN A 39 -17.39 5.53 -3.48
CA ASN A 39 -17.40 4.79 -2.20
C ASN A 39 -16.01 4.20 -1.84
N PRO A 40 -15.06 5.03 -1.35
CA PRO A 40 -13.73 4.56 -0.94
C PRO A 40 -13.75 3.57 0.24
N ARG A 41 -14.80 3.58 1.07
CA ARG A 41 -14.94 2.64 2.19
C ARG A 41 -15.17 1.22 1.71
N GLU A 42 -16.15 1.02 0.83
CA GLU A 42 -16.47 -0.29 0.24
C GLU A 42 -15.29 -0.83 -0.57
N ALA A 43 -14.69 0.05 -1.39
CA ALA A 43 -13.50 -0.30 -2.14
C ALA A 43 -12.35 -0.76 -1.22
N LEU A 44 -12.12 -0.09 -0.09
CA LEU A 44 -11.10 -0.50 0.87
C LEU A 44 -11.44 -1.85 1.53
N GLN A 45 -12.69 -2.08 1.92
CA GLN A 45 -13.13 -3.33 2.55
C GLN A 45 -12.88 -4.54 1.65
N GLU A 46 -13.30 -4.45 0.40
CA GLU A 46 -13.07 -5.52 -0.59
C GLU A 46 -11.57 -5.80 -0.81
N ILE A 47 -10.71 -4.77 -0.82
CA ILE A 47 -9.25 -4.97 -0.92
C ILE A 47 -8.74 -5.75 0.30
N LEU A 48 -9.12 -5.31 1.51
CA LEU A 48 -8.69 -5.92 2.76
C LEU A 48 -9.16 -7.38 2.91
N LEU A 49 -10.33 -7.71 2.34
CA LEU A 49 -10.91 -9.06 2.34
C LEU A 49 -10.35 -9.95 1.22
N SER A 50 -9.93 -9.36 0.10
CA SER A 50 -9.34 -10.10 -1.03
C SER A 50 -7.91 -10.57 -0.76
N GLU A 51 -7.18 -9.84 0.09
CA GLU A 51 -5.82 -10.16 0.47
C GLU A 51 -5.83 -10.92 1.80
N ASN A 52 -5.18 -12.08 1.83
CA ASN A 52 -5.07 -12.91 3.04
C ASN A 52 -3.62 -13.09 3.46
N GLY A 53 -3.38 -13.21 4.77
CA GLY A 53 -2.09 -13.61 5.33
C GLY A 53 -0.99 -12.55 5.28
N TYR A 54 -1.33 -11.26 5.37
CA TYR A 54 -0.36 -10.20 5.62
C TYR A 54 -0.20 -9.95 7.12
N ASP A 55 1.04 -9.69 7.57
CA ASP A 55 1.38 -9.42 8.97
C ASP A 55 1.18 -7.95 9.33
N LYS A 56 1.31 -7.06 8.34
CA LYS A 56 1.29 -5.60 8.51
C LYS A 56 0.53 -4.94 7.38
N VAL A 57 -0.12 -3.83 7.71
CA VAL A 57 -0.78 -2.96 6.73
C VAL A 57 -0.36 -1.52 6.95
N ALA A 58 -0.15 -0.78 5.86
CA ALA A 58 0.08 0.65 5.87
C ALA A 58 -0.71 1.33 4.75
N VAL A 59 -1.25 2.51 5.06
CA VAL A 59 -2.06 3.29 4.13
C VAL A 59 -1.41 4.63 3.79
N THR A 60 -1.61 5.08 2.56
CA THR A 60 -1.22 6.40 2.08
C THR A 60 -2.37 7.03 1.29
N GLY A 61 -2.14 8.23 0.77
CA GLY A 61 -3.13 9.04 0.08
C GLY A 61 -3.31 10.39 0.74
N ARG A 62 -3.57 11.44 -0.04
CA ARG A 62 -3.60 12.82 0.44
C ARG A 62 -4.56 13.10 1.60
N LYS A 63 -5.85 12.75 1.45
CA LYS A 63 -6.92 13.08 2.41
C LYS A 63 -7.43 11.85 3.17
N PHE A 64 -7.70 10.77 2.45
CA PHE A 64 -8.41 9.60 2.98
C PHE A 64 -7.61 8.79 4.01
N ARG A 65 -6.27 8.88 4.01
CA ARG A 65 -5.43 8.21 5.02
C ARG A 65 -5.76 8.62 6.46
N HIS A 66 -6.31 9.83 6.66
CA HIS A 66 -6.71 10.34 7.97
C HIS A 66 -8.12 9.92 8.39
N ALA A 67 -8.89 9.31 7.49
CA ALA A 67 -10.27 8.89 7.74
C ALA A 67 -10.38 7.43 8.24
N ILE A 68 -9.26 6.76 8.48
CA ILE A 68 -9.20 5.34 8.83
C ILE A 68 -8.19 5.11 9.96
N ASN A 69 -8.49 4.14 10.83
CA ASN A 69 -7.64 3.78 11.97
C ASN A 69 -6.62 2.69 11.58
N LEU A 70 -5.78 2.97 10.59
CA LEU A 70 -4.67 2.11 10.16
C LEU A 70 -3.38 2.91 10.20
N SER A 71 -2.24 2.21 10.36
CA SER A 71 -0.91 2.82 10.24
C SER A 71 -0.80 3.57 8.93
N SER A 72 -0.45 4.85 8.97
CA SER A 72 -0.39 5.69 7.77
C SER A 72 0.97 6.37 7.59
N ILE A 73 1.32 6.61 6.34
CA ILE A 73 2.52 7.34 5.91
C ILE A 73 2.08 8.41 4.89
N SER A 74 2.85 9.48 4.69
CA SER A 74 2.48 10.48 3.69
C SER A 74 2.71 9.97 2.27
N GLU A 75 1.91 10.44 1.32
CA GLU A 75 2.07 10.06 -0.09
C GLU A 75 3.44 10.48 -0.62
N PRO A 76 3.94 11.71 -0.36
CA PRO A 76 5.30 12.07 -0.74
C PRO A 76 6.37 11.16 -0.11
N GLU A 77 6.30 10.92 1.19
CA GLU A 77 7.27 10.08 1.90
C GLU A 77 7.24 8.62 1.42
N ALA A 78 6.06 8.08 1.14
CA ALA A 78 5.92 6.73 0.58
C ALA A 78 6.56 6.63 -0.81
N VAL A 79 6.34 7.63 -1.66
CA VAL A 79 6.92 7.69 -3.01
C VAL A 79 8.44 7.81 -2.94
N GLU A 80 8.97 8.73 -2.14
CA GLU A 80 10.42 8.90 -1.96
C GLU A 80 11.08 7.65 -1.39
N SER A 81 10.46 7.03 -0.39
CA SER A 81 10.96 5.78 0.20
C SER A 81 11.01 4.64 -0.82
N ALA A 82 9.97 4.51 -1.65
CA ALA A 82 9.91 3.50 -2.70
C ALA A 82 10.95 3.78 -3.80
N LEU A 83 11.09 5.05 -4.21
CA LEU A 83 12.06 5.45 -5.22
C LEU A 83 13.50 5.22 -4.74
N PHE A 84 13.79 5.58 -3.49
CA PHE A 84 15.07 5.34 -2.84
C PHE A 84 15.36 3.84 -2.72
N TYR A 85 14.38 3.00 -2.38
CA TYR A 85 14.59 1.56 -2.39
C TYR A 85 14.95 1.02 -3.78
N LEU A 86 14.31 1.53 -4.84
CA LEU A 86 14.53 1.08 -6.21
C LEU A 86 15.86 1.56 -6.82
N HIS A 87 16.34 2.75 -6.44
CA HIS A 87 17.47 3.41 -7.10
C HIS A 87 18.60 3.86 -6.16
N GLY A 88 18.35 3.98 -4.86
CA GLY A 88 19.28 4.55 -3.86
C GLY A 88 20.45 3.64 -3.49
N ASN A 89 20.42 2.36 -3.86
CA ASN A 89 21.50 1.40 -3.63
C ASN A 89 22.51 1.31 -4.79
N GLN A 90 22.52 2.27 -5.73
CA GLN A 90 23.48 2.34 -6.84
C GLN A 90 24.80 3.06 -6.45
N ARG A 91 25.25 2.95 -5.20
CA ARG A 91 26.55 3.48 -4.75
C ARG A 91 27.54 2.37 -4.46
#